data_AF-A0A6F9ATK7-F1
#
_entry.id   AF-A0A6F9ATK7-F1
#
_cell.length_a   1.000
_cell.length_b   1.000
_cell.length_c   1.000
_cell.angle_alpha   90.00
_cell.angle_beta   90.00
_cell.angle_gamma   90.00
#
_symmetry.space_group_name_H-M   'P 1'
#
loop_
_entity.id
_entity.type
_entity.pdbx_description
1 polymer ?
#
loop_
_entity_poly.entity_id
_entity_poly.type
_entity_poly.pdbx_seq_one_letter_code
_entity_poly.pdbx_strand_id
1 'polypeptide(L)'
;GINDVLQERFAVEMRCNTALRLAALHIQERLASCGQSPKTNLKIITKSWGIENFVSSTLLRNMREKDLRKAIGYHMKKSQSQEPKQKVLSANQAKIDYLAELCDLKSFGGKSFSATMM
;
A
#
# COMPACT_ATOMS: atom_id res chain seq x y z
N GLY A 1 4.23 7.85 6.16
CA GLY A 1 4.90 7.42 4.92
C GLY A 1 4.97 5.90 4.86
N ILE A 2 5.60 5.32 3.83
CA ILE A 2 5.66 3.84 3.63
C ILE A 2 6.26 3.13 4.85
N ASN A 3 7.35 3.65 5.40
CA ASN A 3 7.99 3.07 6.59
C ASN A 3 7.04 3.03 7.80
N ASP A 4 6.27 4.09 8.04
CA ASP A 4 5.30 4.14 9.14
C ASP A 4 4.22 3.04 9.00
N VAL A 5 3.80 2.73 7.76
CA VAL A 5 2.81 1.69 7.48
C VAL A 5 3.40 0.30 7.72
N LEU A 6 4.60 0.04 7.21
CA LEU A 6 5.27 -1.26 7.36
C LEU A 6 5.68 -1.54 8.81
N GLN A 7 6.07 -0.51 9.54
CA GLN A 7 6.40 -0.55 10.97
C GLN A 7 5.16 -0.50 11.89
N GLU A 8 3.96 -0.59 11.32
CA GLU A 8 2.70 -0.70 12.08
C GLU A 8 2.39 0.49 12.98
N ARG A 9 2.97 1.66 12.69
CA ARG A 9 2.72 2.90 13.45
C ARG A 9 1.23 3.28 13.47
N PHE A 10 0.52 2.99 12.38
CA PHE A 10 -0.90 3.29 12.22
C PHE A 10 -1.82 2.11 12.54
N ALA A 11 -1.29 0.99 13.06
CA ALA A 11 -2.03 -0.28 13.12
C ALA A 11 -3.33 -0.22 13.95
N VAL A 12 -3.43 0.69 14.91
CA VAL A 12 -4.62 0.84 15.77
C VAL A 12 -5.81 1.43 14.99
N GLU A 13 -5.58 2.38 14.09
CA GLU A 13 -6.64 3.08 13.36
C GLU A 13 -6.81 2.61 11.90
N MET A 14 -5.74 2.06 11.31
CA MET A 14 -5.72 1.66 9.91
C MET A 14 -6.54 0.38 9.69
N ARG A 15 -7.53 0.47 8.81
CA ARG A 15 -8.32 -0.69 8.38
C ARG A 15 -7.53 -1.60 7.45
N CYS A 16 -7.85 -2.90 7.47
CA CYS A 16 -7.21 -3.88 6.59
C CYS A 16 -7.34 -3.53 5.09
N ASN A 17 -8.53 -3.09 4.64
CA ASN A 17 -8.73 -2.70 3.23
C ASN A 17 -7.84 -1.51 2.83
N THR A 18 -7.66 -0.52 3.72
CA THR A 18 -6.76 0.61 3.50
C THR A 18 -5.32 0.11 3.37
N ALA A 19 -4.86 -0.75 4.28
CA ALA A 19 -3.51 -1.33 4.20
C ALA A 19 -3.28 -2.12 2.89
N LEU A 20 -4.26 -2.89 2.42
CA LEU A 20 -4.19 -3.63 1.14
C LEU A 20 -4.17 -2.68 -0.07
N ARG A 21 -4.89 -1.56 -0.01
CA ARG A 21 -4.90 -0.54 -1.06
C ARG A 21 -3.58 0.25 -1.09
N LEU A 22 -3.04 0.60 0.07
CA LEU A 22 -1.72 1.22 0.21
C LEU A 22 -0.62 0.29 -0.35
N ALA A 23 -0.69 -1.01 -0.09
CA ALA A 23 0.23 -1.99 -0.67
C ALA A 23 0.14 -2.02 -2.22
N ALA A 24 -1.08 -2.00 -2.77
CA ALA A 24 -1.29 -1.94 -4.21
C ALA A 24 -0.70 -0.67 -4.84
N LEU A 25 -0.91 0.50 -4.23
CA LEU A 25 -0.38 1.77 -4.70
C LEU A 25 1.16 1.80 -4.62
N HIS A 26 1.75 1.28 -3.55
CA HIS A 26 3.22 1.18 -3.42
C HIS A 26 3.83 0.26 -4.50
N ILE A 27 3.18 -0.87 -4.81
CA ILE A 27 3.61 -1.74 -5.92
C ILE A 27 3.52 -0.99 -7.27
N GLN A 28 2.41 -0.29 -7.52
CA GLN A 28 2.20 0.46 -8.77
C GLN A 28 3.21 1.59 -8.95
N GLU A 29 3.48 2.35 -7.88
CA GLU A 29 4.51 3.38 -7.87
C GLU A 29 5.88 2.78 -8.21
N ARG A 30 6.28 1.70 -7.54
CA ARG A 30 7.58 1.05 -7.77
C ARG A 30 7.69 0.45 -9.17
N LEU A 31 6.62 -0.14 -9.71
CA LEU A 31 6.58 -0.60 -11.10
C LEU A 31 6.85 0.55 -12.08
N ALA A 32 6.15 1.67 -11.90
CA ALA A 32 6.31 2.85 -12.75
C ALA A 32 7.72 3.43 -12.63
N SER A 33 8.26 3.52 -11.41
CA SER A 33 9.62 4.01 -11.13
C SER A 33 10.72 3.11 -11.71
N CYS A 34 10.48 1.81 -11.81
CA CYS A 34 11.39 0.84 -12.45
C CYS A 34 11.15 0.68 -13.97
N GLY A 35 10.26 1.45 -14.59
CA GLY A 35 9.91 1.32 -16.01
C GLY A 35 9.23 -0.01 -16.38
N GLN A 36 8.70 -0.73 -15.40
CA GLN A 36 8.02 -2.01 -15.61
C GLN A 36 6.57 -1.78 -16.04
N SER A 37 6.00 -2.76 -16.75
CA SER A 37 4.61 -2.67 -17.20
C SER A 37 3.64 -2.64 -16.02
N PRO A 38 2.62 -1.77 -16.01
CA PRO A 38 1.57 -1.77 -14.97
C PRO A 38 0.72 -3.06 -15.00
N LYS A 39 0.80 -3.84 -16.08
CA LYS A 39 0.12 -5.13 -16.24
C LYS A 39 0.94 -6.33 -15.77
N THR A 40 2.12 -6.10 -15.18
CA THR A 40 2.99 -7.16 -14.69
C THR A 40 2.27 -8.01 -13.63
N ASN A 41 2.41 -9.33 -13.73
CA ASN A 41 1.72 -10.26 -12.84
C ASN A 41 2.24 -10.11 -11.40
N LEU A 42 1.33 -9.87 -10.46
CA LEU A 42 1.63 -9.73 -9.03
C LEU A 42 2.40 -10.93 -8.45
N LYS A 43 2.19 -12.14 -8.98
CA LYS A 43 2.96 -13.33 -8.57
C LYS A 43 4.46 -13.20 -8.88
N ILE A 44 4.80 -12.59 -10.02
CA ILE A 44 6.21 -12.37 -10.42
C ILE A 44 6.81 -11.27 -9.56
N ILE A 45 6.06 -10.18 -9.36
CA ILE A 45 6.47 -9.04 -8.54
C ILE A 45 6.79 -9.49 -7.11
N THR A 46 5.84 -10.16 -6.46
CA THR A 46 6.01 -10.62 -5.07
C THR A 46 7.10 -11.67 -4.92
N LYS A 47 7.41 -12.45 -5.97
CA LYS A 47 8.56 -13.37 -5.97
C LYS A 47 9.89 -12.64 -6.10
N SER A 48 9.96 -11.59 -6.92
CA SER A 48 11.20 -10.84 -7.18
C SER A 48 11.52 -9.82 -6.07
N TRP A 49 10.51 -9.11 -5.59
CA TRP A 49 10.66 -8.02 -4.62
C TRP A 49 10.34 -8.43 -3.18
N GLY A 50 9.75 -9.61 -2.95
CA GLY A 50 9.22 -10.02 -1.64
C GLY A 50 7.90 -9.32 -1.33
N ILE A 51 6.88 -10.07 -0.91
CA ILE A 51 5.57 -9.50 -0.54
C ILE A 51 5.66 -8.67 0.74
N GLU A 52 6.56 -9.04 1.64
CA GLU A 52 6.85 -8.40 2.92
C GLU A 52 7.34 -6.95 2.80
N ASN A 53 7.86 -6.56 1.64
CA ASN A 53 8.25 -5.17 1.36
C ASN A 53 7.05 -4.24 1.11
N PHE A 54 5.84 -4.80 1.00
CA PHE A 54 4.62 -4.06 0.66
C PHE A 54 3.53 -4.16 1.72
N VAL A 55 3.60 -5.11 2.65
CA VAL A 55 2.58 -5.35 3.67
C VAL A 55 3.20 -5.47 5.06
N SER A 56 2.44 -5.09 6.09
CA SER A 56 2.89 -5.18 7.48
C SER A 56 2.98 -6.64 7.98
N SER A 57 3.75 -6.83 9.04
CA SER A 57 3.96 -8.15 9.67
C SER A 57 2.66 -8.80 10.17
N THR A 58 1.70 -8.00 10.63
CA THR A 58 0.40 -8.43 11.14
C THR A 58 -0.45 -8.98 10.00
N LEU A 59 -0.46 -8.33 8.83
CA LEU A 59 -1.17 -8.85 7.66
C LEU A 59 -0.55 -10.16 7.16
N LEU A 60 0.78 -10.25 7.12
CA LEU A 60 1.49 -11.48 6.73
C LEU A 60 1.16 -12.66 7.65
N ARG A 61 1.02 -12.41 8.95
CA ARG A 61 0.70 -13.44 9.95
C ARG A 61 -0.78 -13.86 9.92
N ASN A 62 -1.68 -12.93 9.64
CA ASN A 62 -3.12 -13.16 9.76
C ASN A 62 -3.81 -13.50 8.43
N MET A 63 -3.15 -13.30 7.29
CA MET A 63 -3.71 -13.62 5.97
C MET A 63 -2.80 -14.58 5.21
N ARG A 64 -3.40 -15.57 4.55
CA ARG A 64 -2.64 -16.46 3.65
C ARG A 64 -2.09 -15.64 2.49
N GLU A 65 -0.85 -15.90 2.10
CA GLU A 65 -0.16 -15.21 1.00
C GLU A 65 -0.96 -15.21 -0.31
N LYS A 66 -1.69 -16.29 -0.60
CA LYS A 66 -2.58 -16.36 -1.76
C LYS A 66 -3.74 -15.35 -1.70
N ASP A 67 -4.31 -15.15 -0.52
CA ASP A 67 -5.45 -14.27 -0.29
C ASP A 67 -4.98 -12.80 -0.27
N LEU A 68 -3.81 -12.54 0.31
CA LEU A 68 -3.12 -11.24 0.22
C LEU A 68 -2.90 -10.83 -1.23
N ARG A 69 -2.25 -11.68 -2.03
CA ARG A 69 -2.04 -11.40 -3.45
C ARG A 69 -3.35 -11.17 -4.20
N LYS A 70 -4.39 -11.95 -3.92
CA LYS A 70 -5.70 -11.77 -4.54
C LYS A 70 -6.30 -10.41 -4.21
N ALA A 71 -6.25 -9.99 -2.95
CA ALA A 71 -6.80 -8.71 -2.51
C ALA A 71 -6.00 -7.51 -3.05
N ILE A 72 -4.67 -7.56 -2.98
CA ILE A 72 -3.79 -6.52 -3.54
C ILE A 72 -4.02 -6.41 -5.05
N GLY A 73 -4.07 -7.55 -5.76
CA GLY A 73 -4.31 -7.57 -7.21
C GLY A 73 -5.69 -7.03 -7.59
N TYR A 74 -6.70 -7.21 -6.75
CA TYR A 74 -8.02 -6.58 -6.93
C TYR A 74 -7.91 -5.05 -6.88
N HIS A 75 -7.22 -4.49 -5.87
CA HIS A 75 -7.03 -3.05 -5.77
C HIS A 75 -6.21 -2.47 -6.92
N MET A 76 -5.13 -3.13 -7.36
CA MET A 76 -4.34 -2.69 -8.51
C MET A 76 -5.18 -2.57 -9.79
N LYS A 77 -6.06 -3.55 -10.04
CA LYS A 77 -6.96 -3.52 -11.21
C LYS A 77 -8.03 -2.44 -11.08
N LYS A 78 -8.61 -2.29 -9.89
CA LYS A 78 -9.65 -1.29 -9.62
C LYS A 78 -9.13 0.13 -9.84
N SER A 79 -7.93 0.46 -9.35
CA SER A 79 -7.31 1.77 -9.56
C SER A 79 -7.11 2.08 -11.05
N GLN A 80 -6.78 1.07 -11.87
CA GLN A 80 -6.62 1.24 -13.33
C GLN A 80 -7.95 1.45 -14.06
N SER A 81 -9.05 0.89 -13.57
CA SER A 81 -10.38 1.06 -14.19
C SER A 81 -11.06 2.38 -13.84
N GLN A 82 -10.73 3.00 -12.70
CA GLN A 82 -11.33 4.27 -12.27
C GLN A 82 -10.74 5.50 -12.99
N GLU A 83 -9.57 5.37 -13.61
CA GLU A 83 -8.87 6.45 -14.33
C GLU A 83 -8.82 6.21 -15.85
N PRO A 84 -9.97 6.11 -16.57
CA PRO A 84 -10.01 5.72 -17.98
C PRO A 84 -9.31 6.71 -18.93
N LYS A 85 -8.98 7.91 -18.46
CA LYS A 85 -8.27 8.95 -19.23
C LYS A 85 -6.74 8.82 -19.18
N GLN A 86 -6.18 8.03 -18.25
CA GLN A 86 -4.74 7.77 -18.17
C GLN A 86 -4.45 6.29 -18.47
N LYS A 87 -3.76 6.00 -19.57
CA LYS A 87 -3.40 4.62 -19.97
C LYS A 87 -2.46 3.92 -18.98
N VAL A 88 -1.77 4.68 -18.13
CA VAL A 88 -0.80 4.19 -17.13
C VAL A 88 -0.80 5.16 -15.94
N LEU A 89 -0.99 4.67 -14.71
CA LEU A 89 -0.75 5.45 -13.50
C LEU A 89 0.74 5.79 -13.43
N SER A 90 1.07 7.09 -13.42
CA SER A 90 2.45 7.54 -13.22
C SER A 90 2.89 7.27 -11.77
N ALA A 91 4.20 7.14 -11.56
CA ALA A 91 4.78 7.00 -10.21
C ALA A 91 4.33 8.14 -9.28
N ASN A 92 4.30 9.37 -9.81
CA ASN A 92 3.88 10.55 -9.06
C ASN A 92 2.39 10.46 -8.66
N GLN A 93 1.51 10.02 -9.57
CA GLN A 93 0.09 9.88 -9.26
C GLN A 93 -0.14 8.79 -8.20
N ALA A 94 0.50 7.63 -8.33
CA ALA A 94 0.41 6.57 -7.34
C ALA A 94 0.89 7.04 -5.95
N LYS A 95 1.92 7.89 -5.89
CA LYS A 95 2.41 8.50 -4.65
C LYS A 95 1.41 9.52 -4.07
N ILE A 96 0.78 10.33 -4.90
CA ILE A 96 -0.27 11.27 -4.47
C ILE A 96 -1.45 10.50 -3.88
N ASP A 97 -1.94 9.47 -4.58
CA ASP A 97 -3.06 8.64 -4.13
C ASP A 97 -2.72 7.91 -2.82
N TYR A 98 -1.47 7.46 -2.67
CA TYR A 98 -0.98 6.83 -1.45
C TYR A 98 -1.03 7.80 -0.26
N LEU A 99 -0.57 9.03 -0.46
CA LEU A 99 -0.61 10.06 0.59
C LEU A 99 -2.04 10.49 0.89
N ALA A 100 -2.91 10.58 -0.11
CA ALA A 100 -4.33 10.90 0.08
C ALA A 100 -5.03 9.86 0.96
N GLU A 101 -4.79 8.57 0.72
CA GLU A 101 -5.35 7.50 1.57
C GLU A 101 -4.76 7.54 3.01
N LEU A 102 -3.52 7.99 3.19
CA LEU A 102 -2.94 8.20 4.53
C LEU A 102 -3.47 9.44 5.23
N CYS A 103 -3.86 10.49 4.51
CA CYS A 103 -4.39 11.72 5.09
C CYS A 103 -5.69 11.51 5.89
N ASP A 104 -6.42 10.44 5.61
CA ASP A 104 -7.64 10.06 6.35
C ASP A 104 -7.33 9.48 7.75
N LEU A 105 -6.06 9.14 8.04
CA LEU A 105 -5.64 8.62 9.34
C LEU A 105 -5.37 9.78 10.32
N LYS A 106 -5.93 9.70 11.52
CA LYS A 106 -5.87 10.78 12.52
C LYS A 106 -4.44 11.09 12.96
N SER A 107 -3.59 10.07 13.04
CA SER A 107 -2.19 10.25 13.48
C SER A 107 -1.22 10.58 12.34
N PHE A 108 -1.69 10.65 11.09
CA PHE A 108 -0.86 11.04 9.96
C PHE A 108 -0.38 12.48 10.09
N GLY A 109 0.92 12.70 9.87
CA GLY A 109 1.57 14.01 10.08
C GLY A 109 1.79 14.42 11.54
N GLY A 110 1.22 13.69 12.51
CA GLY A 110 1.39 13.95 13.95
C GLY A 110 2.54 13.17 14.58
N LYS A 111 2.73 13.31 15.90
CA LYS A 111 3.56 12.43 16.74
C LYS A 111 2.89 12.29 18.10
N SER A 112 2.71 11.06 18.58
CA SER A 112 2.08 10.79 19.88
C SER A 112 3.14 10.64 20.96
N PHE A 113 2.87 11.19 22.14
CA PHE A 113 3.71 11.08 23.31
C PHE A 113 2.85 10.63 24.49
N SER A 114 3.32 9.63 25.23
CA SER A 114 2.70 9.24 26.50
C SER A 114 3.25 10.15 27.60
N ALA A 115 2.36 10.78 28.36
CA ALA A 115 2.72 11.62 29.51
C ALA A 115 1.99 11.10 30.75
N THR A 116 2.67 11.14 31.90
CA THR A 116 2.07 10.88 33.21
C THR A 116 1.95 12.23 33.91
N MET A 117 0.74 12.63 34.30
CA MET A 117 0.54 13.79 35.15
C MET A 117 0.59 13.33 36.62
N MET A 118 1.52 13.91 37.39
CA MET A 118 1.59 13.76 38.84
C MET A 118 0.72 14.81 39.52
#